data_AF-A0A674DX56-F1
#
_entry.id   AF-A0A674DX56-F1
#
_cell.length_a   1.000
_cell.length_b   1.000
_cell.length_c   1.000
_cell.angle_alpha   90.00
_cell.angle_beta   90.00
_cell.angle_gamma   90.00
#
_symmetry.space_group_name_H-M   'P 1'
#
loop_
_entity.id
_entity.type
_entity.pdbx_description
1 polymer ?
#
loop_
_entity_poly.entity_id
_entity_poly.type
_entity_poly.pdbx_seq_one_letter_code
_entity_poly.pdbx_strand_id
1 'polypeptide(L)'
;MAETQDKFKERGYNNDQINIAIEKIQNKTRHDLFQGQSRKKTHSCVLTTRYSKCSEQIKGIIHKHWHILKYDDSLGNVFSDLPLVVFSRGRNLRDQLVHSDLPPQDIPEQRLFAPILDGNYKCNGCAQCNGTYKCRSFKHPQTGKSIPIKGVITCSTKAVIYLITCPCGKNDVGKTKRELKVRISEHRSTIRCKNLTYPVAAHFLEAGHSISSLRYIGIEHVTLPRRGGDLDNLLLKREAAWIFNLKTLAPFGLNIDFDLKPFL
;
A
#
# COMPACT_ATOMS: atom_id res chain seq x y z
N MET A 1 54.00 21.29 -11.50
CA MET A 1 52.79 21.63 -12.28
C MET A 1 52.94 21.32 -13.76
N ALA A 2 54.06 21.66 -14.41
CA ALA A 2 54.29 21.33 -15.83
C ALA A 2 54.18 19.82 -16.14
N GLU A 3 54.85 18.96 -15.37
CA GLU A 3 54.78 17.50 -15.55
C GLU A 3 53.35 16.94 -15.45
N THR A 4 52.53 17.53 -14.56
CA THR A 4 51.13 17.12 -14.38
C THR A 4 50.25 17.59 -15.55
N GLN A 5 50.52 18.78 -16.07
CA GLN A 5 49.82 19.36 -17.22
C GLN A 5 50.03 18.48 -18.47
N ASP A 6 51.26 18.04 -18.72
CA ASP A 6 51.60 17.25 -19.90
C ASP A 6 50.97 15.84 -19.83
N LYS A 7 50.94 15.22 -18.64
CA LYS A 7 50.22 13.96 -18.42
C LYS A 7 48.72 14.05 -18.70
N PHE A 8 48.08 15.21 -18.47
CA PHE A 8 46.66 15.40 -18.81
C PHE A 8 46.45 15.66 -20.31
N LYS A 9 47.38 16.35 -20.97
CA LYS A 9 47.36 16.53 -22.44
C LYS A 9 47.52 15.19 -23.16
N GLU A 10 48.45 14.36 -22.73
CA GLU A 10 48.66 13.00 -23.28
C GLU A 10 47.43 12.10 -23.13
N ARG A 11 46.62 12.32 -22.09
CA ARG A 11 45.36 11.61 -21.86
C ARG A 11 44.18 12.18 -22.66
N GLY A 12 44.41 13.18 -23.51
CA GLY A 12 43.41 13.73 -24.43
C GLY A 12 42.47 14.78 -23.81
N TYR A 13 42.82 15.37 -22.67
CA TYR A 13 42.02 16.45 -22.07
C TYR A 13 42.23 17.77 -22.83
N ASN A 14 41.17 18.57 -22.96
CA ASN A 14 41.23 19.87 -23.65
C ASN A 14 42.11 20.86 -22.87
N ASN A 15 43.06 21.50 -23.57
CA ASN A 15 43.97 22.51 -23.04
C ASN A 15 43.26 23.64 -22.29
N ASP A 16 42.09 24.08 -22.74
CA ASP A 16 41.34 25.17 -22.08
C ASP A 16 40.89 24.77 -20.68
N GLN A 17 40.41 23.53 -20.52
CA GLN A 17 39.99 23.00 -19.22
C GLN A 17 41.18 22.85 -18.28
N ILE A 18 42.32 22.44 -18.81
CA ILE A 18 43.56 22.27 -18.04
C ILE A 18 44.06 23.64 -17.55
N ASN A 19 44.06 24.66 -18.41
CA ASN A 19 44.49 26.01 -18.05
C ASN A 19 43.55 26.64 -17.00
N ILE A 20 42.23 26.51 -17.17
CA ILE A 20 41.23 26.97 -16.19
C ILE A 20 41.42 26.28 -14.83
N ALA A 21 41.74 24.99 -14.82
CA ALA A 21 41.99 24.25 -13.59
C ALA A 21 43.29 24.69 -12.89
N ILE A 22 44.35 24.97 -13.66
CA ILE A 22 45.61 25.49 -13.14
C ILE A 22 45.42 26.87 -12.53
N GLU A 23 44.74 27.79 -13.23
CA GLU A 23 44.47 29.14 -12.75
C GLU A 23 43.64 29.14 -11.45
N LYS A 24 42.65 28.23 -11.34
CA LYS A 24 41.86 28.02 -10.11
C LYS A 24 42.67 27.56 -8.90
N ILE A 25 43.81 26.91 -9.11
CA ILE A 25 44.66 26.35 -8.05
C ILE A 25 45.82 27.31 -7.73
N GLN A 26 46.34 28.04 -8.71
CA GLN A 26 47.43 29.02 -8.53
C GLN A 26 47.10 30.06 -7.45
N ASN A 27 45.83 30.47 -7.35
CA ASN A 27 45.38 31.47 -6.39
C ASN A 27 44.95 30.90 -5.03
N LYS A 28 45.14 29.60 -4.77
CA LYS A 28 44.77 28.96 -3.50
C LYS A 28 46.00 28.55 -2.72
N THR A 29 46.09 28.98 -1.47
CA THR A 29 47.19 28.52 -0.61
C THR A 29 46.90 27.11 -0.09
N ARG A 30 47.96 26.40 0.32
CA ARG A 30 47.85 25.08 0.94
C ARG A 30 46.90 25.12 2.15
N HIS A 31 46.96 26.18 2.95
CA HIS A 31 46.09 26.36 4.11
C HIS A 31 44.61 26.45 3.72
N ASP A 32 44.28 27.17 2.64
CA ASP A 32 42.90 27.31 2.15
C ASP A 32 42.30 25.99 1.64
N LEU A 33 43.15 25.07 1.16
CA LEU A 33 42.72 23.74 0.71
C LEU A 33 42.43 22.78 1.87
N PHE A 34 43.08 22.98 3.02
CA PHE A 34 42.84 22.18 4.23
C PHE A 34 41.71 22.71 5.09
N GLN A 35 41.20 23.91 4.82
CA GLN A 35 39.96 24.38 5.44
C GLN A 35 38.80 23.52 4.92
N GLY A 36 38.21 22.72 5.82
CA GLY A 36 37.03 21.94 5.52
C GLY A 36 35.92 22.86 4.99
N GLN A 37 35.50 22.65 3.75
CA GLN A 37 34.34 23.35 3.22
C GLN A 37 33.13 22.91 4.04
N SER A 38 32.60 23.81 4.87
CA SER A 38 31.31 23.62 5.52
C SER A 38 30.25 23.54 4.42
N ARG A 39 29.88 22.32 4.03
CA ARG A 39 28.70 22.09 3.20
C ARG A 39 27.50 22.50 4.04
N LYS A 40 26.94 23.68 3.76
CA LYS A 40 25.60 24.03 4.27
C LYS A 40 24.66 22.90 3.85
N LYS A 41 24.02 22.21 4.82
CA LYS A 41 22.94 21.28 4.51
C LYS A 41 21.83 22.11 3.86
N THR A 42 21.68 21.99 2.54
CA THR A 42 20.70 22.74 1.76
C THR A 42 19.27 22.27 1.97
N HIS A 43 19.08 21.06 2.51
CA HIS A 43 17.76 20.48 2.73
C HIS A 43 17.64 19.96 4.17
N SER A 44 16.58 20.34 4.86
CA SER A 44 16.26 19.89 6.20
C SER A 44 15.74 18.44 6.22
N CYS A 45 15.09 18.01 5.14
CA CYS A 45 14.46 16.69 5.02
C CYS A 45 14.76 16.04 3.67
N VAL A 46 15.02 14.72 3.68
CA VAL A 46 15.11 13.89 2.47
C VAL A 46 13.94 12.92 2.46
N LEU A 47 13.11 12.98 1.42
CA LEU A 47 12.04 12.04 1.21
C LEU A 47 12.48 11.01 0.15
N THR A 48 12.74 9.79 0.59
CA THR A 48 13.11 8.69 -0.31
C THR A 48 11.86 7.91 -0.70
N THR A 49 11.60 7.80 -2.00
CA THR A 49 10.50 6.98 -2.57
C THR A 49 11.03 6.10 -3.69
N ARG A 50 10.24 5.14 -4.19
CA ARG A 50 10.60 4.34 -5.38
C ARG A 50 10.18 5.04 -6.66
N TYR A 51 11.05 5.01 -7.66
CA TYR A 51 10.72 5.54 -8.97
C TYR A 51 9.54 4.77 -9.61
N SER A 52 8.55 5.53 -10.07
CA SER A 52 7.45 5.13 -10.93
C SER A 52 7.22 6.17 -12.05
N LYS A 53 6.35 5.88 -13.02
CA LYS A 53 5.98 6.85 -14.08
C LYS A 53 5.31 8.12 -13.54
N CYS A 54 4.73 8.05 -12.34
CA CYS A 54 4.04 9.17 -11.70
C CYS A 54 4.93 9.91 -10.68
N SER A 55 6.23 9.59 -10.58
CA SER A 55 7.13 10.15 -9.56
C SER A 55 7.18 11.67 -9.56
N GLU A 56 7.26 12.28 -10.75
CA GLU A 56 7.34 13.75 -10.85
C GLU A 56 6.00 14.40 -10.51
N GLN A 57 4.87 13.73 -10.82
CA GLN A 57 3.55 14.18 -10.39
C GLN A 57 3.44 14.12 -8.86
N ILE A 58 3.90 13.03 -8.24
CA ILE A 58 3.94 12.87 -6.77
C ILE A 58 4.79 13.97 -6.13
N LYS A 59 5.98 14.23 -6.66
CA LYS A 59 6.84 15.34 -6.21
C LYS A 59 6.14 16.69 -6.35
N GLY A 60 5.46 16.94 -7.47
CA GLY A 60 4.67 18.15 -7.67
C GLY A 60 3.54 18.30 -6.65
N ILE A 61 2.83 17.22 -6.32
CA ILE A 61 1.78 17.21 -5.28
C ILE A 61 2.38 17.51 -3.91
N ILE A 62 3.50 16.87 -3.56
CA ILE A 62 4.17 17.09 -2.27
C ILE A 62 4.59 18.55 -2.14
N HIS A 63 5.22 19.12 -3.17
CA HIS A 63 5.63 20.53 -3.14
C HIS A 63 4.43 21.48 -3.06
N LYS A 64 3.37 21.22 -3.84
CA LYS A 64 2.13 22.01 -3.84
C LYS A 64 1.48 22.03 -2.46
N HIS A 65 1.46 20.89 -1.78
CA HIS A 65 0.77 20.72 -0.49
C HIS A 65 1.73 20.78 0.71
N TRP A 66 2.99 21.17 0.51
CA TRP A 66 3.99 21.25 1.60
C TRP A 66 3.59 22.20 2.72
N HIS A 67 2.83 23.24 2.37
CA HIS A 67 2.29 24.20 3.33
C HIS A 67 1.48 23.53 4.44
N ILE A 68 0.80 22.40 4.19
CA ILE A 68 0.03 21.67 5.19
C ILE A 68 0.93 21.25 6.37
N LEU A 69 2.15 20.78 6.09
CA LEU A 69 3.11 20.40 7.13
C LEU A 69 3.73 21.61 7.82
N LYS A 70 3.85 22.74 7.11
CA LYS A 70 4.40 23.98 7.64
C LYS A 70 3.44 24.70 8.61
N TYR A 71 2.14 24.59 8.38
CA TYR A 71 1.10 25.19 9.23
C TYR A 71 0.88 24.46 10.55
N ASP A 72 1.40 23.24 10.70
CA ASP A 72 1.29 22.48 11.94
C ASP A 72 2.31 23.00 12.97
N ASP A 73 1.85 23.32 14.19
CA ASP A 73 2.69 23.92 15.23
C ASP A 73 3.86 23.01 15.68
N SER A 74 3.67 21.69 15.57
CA SER A 74 4.67 20.70 15.97
C SER A 74 5.64 20.37 14.83
N LEU A 75 5.14 20.29 13.60
CA LEU A 75 5.91 19.85 12.43
C LEU A 75 6.54 21.01 11.66
N GLY A 76 6.00 22.22 11.74
CA GLY A 76 6.47 23.38 10.99
C GLY A 76 7.90 23.79 11.31
N ASN A 77 8.33 23.59 12.57
CA ASN A 77 9.70 23.82 13.01
C ASN A 77 10.68 22.77 12.45
N VAL A 78 10.21 21.54 12.21
CA VAL A 78 11.04 20.42 11.69
C VAL A 78 11.10 20.44 10.17
N PHE A 79 10.00 20.80 9.50
CA PHE A 79 9.81 20.75 8.06
C PHE A 79 9.67 22.15 7.44
N SER A 80 10.60 23.04 7.77
CA SER A 80 10.63 24.43 7.30
C SER A 80 10.80 24.56 5.78
N ASP A 81 11.72 23.76 5.22
CA ASP A 81 12.10 23.77 3.82
C ASP A 81 11.49 22.59 3.07
N LEU A 82 11.33 22.76 1.76
CA LEU A 82 10.89 21.69 0.87
C LEU A 82 11.85 20.50 0.94
N PRO A 83 11.33 19.26 0.97
CA PRO A 83 12.15 18.08 1.10
C PRO A 83 12.90 17.84 -0.20
N LEU A 84 14.10 17.30 -0.11
CA LEU A 84 14.75 16.69 -1.26
C LEU A 84 14.04 15.36 -1.55
N VAL A 85 13.24 15.32 -2.61
CA VAL A 85 12.60 14.07 -3.06
C VAL A 85 13.61 13.26 -3.88
N VAL A 86 14.00 12.11 -3.35
CA VAL A 86 14.95 11.18 -3.97
C VAL A 86 14.22 9.92 -4.39
N PHE A 87 14.47 9.50 -5.63
CA PHE A 87 13.90 8.27 -6.17
C PHE A 87 14.92 7.14 -6.16
N SER A 88 14.67 6.13 -5.34
CA SER A 88 15.35 4.83 -5.41
C SER A 88 14.90 4.06 -6.66
N ARG A 89 15.71 3.08 -7.08
CA ARG A 89 15.46 2.29 -8.30
C ARG A 89 14.04 1.68 -8.29
N GLY A 90 13.25 2.05 -9.28
CA GLY A 90 11.94 1.47 -9.55
C GLY A 90 12.01 0.08 -10.19
N ARG A 91 10.86 -0.60 -10.29
CA ARG A 91 10.75 -1.87 -11.04
C ARG A 91 10.87 -1.61 -12.54
N ASN A 92 11.90 -2.17 -13.19
CA ASN A 92 12.05 -2.09 -14.65
C ASN A 92 11.38 -3.29 -15.35
N LEU A 93 11.37 -3.29 -16.70
CA LEU A 93 10.78 -4.37 -17.49
C LEU A 93 11.37 -5.74 -17.13
N ARG A 94 12.68 -5.82 -16.87
CA ARG A 94 13.31 -7.06 -16.42
C ARG A 94 12.73 -7.54 -15.10
N ASP A 95 12.57 -6.66 -14.11
CA ASP A 95 11.99 -7.01 -12.81
C ASP A 95 10.50 -7.42 -12.93
N GLN A 96 9.80 -6.93 -13.96
CA GLN A 96 8.39 -7.22 -14.21
C GLN A 96 8.17 -8.49 -15.03
N LEU A 97 9.04 -8.77 -16.01
CA LEU A 97 8.87 -9.86 -16.98
C LEU A 97 9.70 -11.10 -16.62
N VAL A 98 10.86 -10.91 -15.98
CA VAL A 98 11.73 -12.03 -15.61
C VAL A 98 11.29 -12.55 -14.26
N HIS A 99 10.37 -13.50 -14.31
CA HIS A 99 10.04 -14.34 -13.17
C HIS A 99 10.96 -15.55 -13.20
N SER A 100 11.72 -15.78 -12.13
CA SER A 100 12.43 -17.06 -11.98
C SER A 100 11.53 -18.17 -11.43
N ASP A 101 10.26 -17.86 -11.15
CA ASP A 101 9.24 -18.85 -10.83
C ASP A 101 8.50 -19.24 -12.11
N LEU A 102 8.38 -20.54 -12.34
CA LEU A 102 7.45 -21.07 -13.33
C LEU A 102 6.02 -20.73 -12.90
N PRO A 103 5.11 -20.42 -13.85
CA PRO A 103 3.69 -20.31 -13.53
C PRO A 103 3.22 -21.58 -12.80
N PRO A 104 2.22 -21.49 -11.91
CA PRO A 104 1.64 -22.66 -11.29
C PRO A 104 1.29 -23.66 -12.39
N GLN A 105 1.86 -24.86 -12.33
CA GLN A 105 1.34 -25.94 -13.15
C GLN A 105 -0.09 -26.19 -12.65
N ASP A 106 -1.06 -26.10 -13.55
CA ASP A 106 -2.39 -26.65 -13.34
C ASP A 106 -2.23 -28.17 -13.28
N ILE A 107 -1.77 -28.68 -12.13
CA ILE A 107 -1.85 -30.10 -11.83
C ILE A 107 -3.36 -30.35 -11.69
N PRO A 108 -4.00 -31.11 -12.60
CA PRO A 108 -5.39 -31.45 -12.41
C PRO A 108 -5.42 -32.35 -11.18
N GLU A 109 -5.81 -31.79 -10.03
CA GLU A 109 -6.17 -32.63 -8.90
C GLU A 109 -7.23 -33.60 -9.42
N GLN A 110 -6.93 -34.90 -9.37
CA GLN A 110 -7.91 -35.94 -9.62
C GLN A 110 -8.98 -35.85 -8.53
N ARG A 111 -9.94 -34.95 -8.71
CA ARG A 111 -11.06 -34.78 -7.81
C ARG A 111 -12.12 -35.77 -8.24
N LEU A 112 -12.52 -36.66 -7.32
CA LEU A 112 -13.66 -37.58 -7.47
C LEU A 112 -14.99 -36.84 -7.73
N PHE A 113 -15.03 -35.52 -7.51
CA PHE A 113 -16.21 -34.67 -7.67
C PHE A 113 -15.89 -33.47 -8.56
N ALA A 114 -16.92 -32.95 -9.22
CA ALA A 114 -16.82 -31.70 -9.99
C ALA A 114 -16.22 -30.58 -9.11
N PRO A 115 -15.31 -29.76 -9.65
CA PRO A 115 -14.66 -28.71 -8.88
C PRO A 115 -15.70 -27.72 -8.36
N ILE A 116 -15.62 -27.40 -7.07
CA ILE A 116 -16.44 -26.33 -6.48
C ILE A 116 -16.10 -25.04 -7.21
N LEU A 117 -17.12 -24.40 -7.76
CA LEU A 117 -16.97 -23.18 -8.53
C LEU A 117 -16.59 -22.02 -7.61
N ASP A 118 -15.86 -21.04 -8.15
CA ASP A 118 -15.44 -19.87 -7.39
C ASP A 118 -16.63 -19.13 -6.75
N GLY A 119 -16.41 -18.63 -5.53
CA GLY A 119 -17.44 -17.95 -4.76
C GLY A 119 -17.26 -18.02 -3.25
N ASN A 120 -18.13 -17.31 -2.56
CA ASN A 120 -18.32 -17.39 -1.12
C ASN A 120 -19.38 -18.46 -0.79
N TYR A 121 -19.12 -19.25 0.25
CA TYR A 121 -19.96 -20.36 0.69
C TYR A 121 -20.08 -20.39 2.21
N LYS A 122 -21.18 -20.95 2.72
CA LYS A 122 -21.31 -21.31 4.13
C LYS A 122 -20.42 -22.53 4.41
N CYS A 123 -19.74 -22.55 5.57
CA CYS A 123 -19.05 -23.77 6.02
C CYS A 123 -19.98 -24.78 6.69
N ASN A 124 -21.25 -24.42 6.91
CA ASN A 124 -22.30 -25.24 7.55
C ASN A 124 -21.96 -25.82 8.94
N GLY A 125 -20.92 -25.32 9.61
CA GLY A 125 -20.49 -25.79 10.93
C GLY A 125 -20.16 -24.68 11.91
N CYS A 126 -20.65 -23.45 11.70
CA CYS A 126 -20.43 -22.35 12.65
C CYS A 126 -21.61 -21.39 12.74
N ALA A 127 -21.77 -20.74 13.90
CA ALA A 127 -22.82 -19.74 14.15
C ALA A 127 -22.74 -18.54 13.18
N GLN A 128 -21.55 -18.27 12.63
CA GLN A 128 -21.36 -17.13 11.74
C GLN A 128 -22.02 -17.35 10.37
N CYS A 129 -22.28 -18.60 9.97
CA CYS A 129 -22.93 -18.96 8.70
C CYS A 129 -24.28 -18.26 8.47
N ASN A 130 -24.97 -17.84 9.54
CA ASN A 130 -26.24 -17.10 9.44
C ASN A 130 -26.06 -15.71 8.81
N GLY A 131 -24.87 -15.10 8.93
CA GLY A 131 -24.56 -13.81 8.33
C GLY A 131 -24.10 -13.86 6.88
N THR A 132 -23.78 -15.03 6.35
CA THR A 132 -23.21 -15.16 5.01
C THR A 132 -24.10 -15.99 4.10
N TYR A 133 -23.85 -15.93 2.81
CA TYR A 133 -24.67 -16.59 1.79
C TYR A 133 -23.82 -17.03 0.61
N LYS A 134 -24.34 -17.99 -0.15
CA LYS A 134 -23.67 -18.48 -1.35
C LYS A 134 -23.74 -17.40 -2.44
N CYS A 135 -22.59 -16.97 -2.96
CA CYS A 135 -22.53 -16.07 -4.12
C CYS A 135 -21.22 -16.27 -4.89
N ARG A 136 -21.26 -16.04 -6.21
CA ARG A 136 -20.08 -16.07 -7.09
C ARG A 136 -19.54 -14.70 -7.41
N SER A 137 -20.35 -13.69 -7.20
CA SER A 137 -20.02 -12.30 -7.43
C SER A 137 -20.78 -11.44 -6.43
N PHE A 138 -20.31 -10.21 -6.27
CA PHE A 138 -20.98 -9.18 -5.50
C PHE A 138 -21.09 -7.91 -6.33
N LYS A 139 -22.01 -7.02 -5.97
CA LYS A 139 -22.21 -5.76 -6.69
C LYS A 139 -21.33 -4.67 -6.09
N HIS A 140 -20.69 -3.89 -6.95
CA HIS A 140 -20.02 -2.67 -6.56
C HIS A 140 -21.02 -1.71 -5.91
N PRO A 141 -20.76 -1.14 -4.72
CA PRO A 141 -21.73 -0.34 -3.97
C PRO A 141 -22.29 0.86 -4.76
N GLN A 142 -21.43 1.57 -5.49
CA GLN A 142 -21.83 2.76 -6.26
C GLN A 142 -22.28 2.48 -7.69
N THR A 143 -21.52 1.66 -8.45
CA THR A 143 -21.79 1.45 -9.88
C THR A 143 -22.73 0.29 -10.16
N GLY A 144 -23.02 -0.56 -9.16
CA GLY A 144 -23.81 -1.78 -9.33
C GLY A 144 -23.14 -2.89 -10.14
N LYS A 145 -21.93 -2.65 -10.68
CA LYS A 145 -21.18 -3.60 -11.51
C LYS A 145 -20.93 -4.90 -10.73
N SER A 146 -21.22 -6.04 -11.36
CA SER A 146 -20.94 -7.37 -10.80
C SER A 146 -19.43 -7.64 -10.82
N ILE A 147 -18.87 -7.96 -9.66
CA ILE A 147 -17.45 -8.28 -9.45
C ILE A 147 -17.36 -9.76 -9.05
N PRO A 148 -16.69 -10.62 -9.85
CA PRO A 148 -16.54 -12.03 -9.52
C PRO A 148 -15.62 -12.22 -8.32
N ILE A 149 -15.99 -13.15 -7.44
CA ILE A 149 -15.15 -13.63 -6.34
C ILE A 149 -14.26 -14.73 -6.93
N LYS A 150 -12.95 -14.67 -6.67
CA LYS A 150 -11.99 -15.66 -7.15
C LYS A 150 -11.66 -16.66 -6.04
N GLY A 151 -11.62 -17.94 -6.41
CA GLY A 151 -11.43 -19.06 -5.49
C GLY A 151 -12.65 -19.37 -4.63
N VAL A 152 -12.54 -20.43 -3.84
CA VAL A 152 -13.58 -20.90 -2.92
C VAL A 152 -13.31 -20.36 -1.52
N ILE A 153 -14.20 -19.50 -1.03
CA ILE A 153 -14.09 -18.87 0.28
C ILE A 153 -15.22 -19.35 1.17
N THR A 154 -14.89 -19.73 2.40
CA THR A 154 -15.85 -20.13 3.43
C THR A 154 -15.55 -19.40 4.73
N CYS A 155 -16.43 -19.56 5.73
CA CYS A 155 -16.19 -19.04 7.08
C CYS A 155 -14.88 -19.56 7.71
N SER A 156 -14.37 -20.72 7.27
CA SER A 156 -13.13 -21.31 7.80
C SER A 156 -11.88 -20.90 7.01
N THR A 157 -12.03 -20.17 5.90
CA THR A 157 -10.89 -19.72 5.09
C THR A 157 -10.08 -18.68 5.84
N LYS A 158 -8.75 -18.83 5.83
CA LYS A 158 -7.76 -17.90 6.41
C LYS A 158 -7.25 -16.95 5.34
N ALA A 159 -6.55 -15.87 5.73
CA ALA A 159 -5.97 -14.90 4.80
C ALA A 159 -6.99 -14.31 3.80
N VAL A 160 -8.09 -13.75 4.32
CA VAL A 160 -9.24 -13.29 3.52
C VAL A 160 -9.38 -11.78 3.61
N ILE A 161 -9.68 -11.16 2.46
CA ILE A 161 -10.36 -9.87 2.40
C ILE A 161 -11.86 -10.13 2.37
N TYR A 162 -12.60 -9.50 3.27
CA TYR A 162 -14.04 -9.66 3.42
C TYR A 162 -14.77 -8.32 3.28
N LEU A 163 -16.05 -8.42 2.98
CA LEU A 163 -16.99 -7.31 2.91
C LEU A 163 -18.10 -7.56 3.92
N ILE A 164 -18.31 -6.62 4.84
CA ILE A 164 -19.50 -6.55 5.70
C ILE A 164 -20.47 -5.58 5.04
N THR A 165 -21.74 -5.97 4.99
CA THR A 165 -22.82 -5.15 4.44
C THR A 165 -23.85 -4.89 5.52
N CYS A 166 -24.08 -3.60 5.77
CA CYS A 166 -25.11 -3.09 6.65
C CYS A 166 -26.48 -3.08 5.95
N PRO A 167 -27.61 -3.23 6.66
CA PRO A 167 -28.94 -3.16 6.06
C PRO A 167 -29.24 -1.85 5.33
N CYS A 168 -28.63 -0.74 5.74
CA CYS A 168 -28.75 0.55 5.06
C CYS A 168 -27.92 0.65 3.76
N GLY A 169 -27.25 -0.43 3.34
CA GLY A 169 -26.45 -0.49 2.11
C GLY A 169 -25.00 -0.05 2.25
N LYS A 170 -24.59 0.51 3.40
CA LYS A 170 -23.18 0.84 3.66
C LYS A 170 -22.34 -0.42 3.84
N ASN A 171 -21.09 -0.37 3.37
CA ASN A 171 -20.18 -1.51 3.41
C ASN A 171 -18.90 -1.17 4.18
N ASP A 172 -18.35 -2.18 4.85
CA ASP A 172 -17.02 -2.18 5.47
C ASP A 172 -16.18 -3.25 4.78
N VAL A 173 -14.97 -2.88 4.34
CA VAL A 173 -13.97 -3.84 3.86
C VAL A 173 -12.97 -4.07 4.98
N GLY A 174 -12.62 -5.33 5.21
CA GLY A 174 -11.58 -5.66 6.17
C GLY A 174 -10.74 -6.86 5.74
N LYS A 175 -9.58 -7.03 6.39
CA LYS A 175 -8.73 -8.22 6.24
C LYS A 175 -8.62 -9.06 7.51
N THR A 176 -8.26 -10.33 7.32
CA THR A 176 -7.88 -11.22 8.42
C THR A 176 -6.84 -12.24 7.97
N LYS A 177 -5.80 -12.45 8.79
CA LYS A 177 -4.91 -13.63 8.66
C LYS A 177 -5.56 -14.89 9.20
N ARG A 178 -6.39 -14.76 10.24
CA ARG A 178 -7.12 -15.86 10.89
C ARG A 178 -8.34 -16.24 10.07
N GLU A 179 -9.02 -17.30 10.48
CA GLU A 179 -10.26 -17.74 9.86
C GLU A 179 -11.31 -16.62 9.87
N LEU A 180 -12.02 -16.47 8.76
CA LEU A 180 -13.03 -15.43 8.59
C LEU A 180 -14.07 -15.43 9.72
N LYS A 181 -14.52 -16.60 10.15
CA LYS A 181 -15.50 -16.75 11.25
C LYS A 181 -15.04 -16.11 12.56
N VAL A 182 -13.74 -16.16 12.85
CA VAL A 182 -13.18 -15.58 14.08
C VAL A 182 -13.28 -14.06 14.00
N ARG A 183 -12.88 -13.47 12.87
CA ARG A 183 -12.96 -12.02 12.67
C ARG A 183 -14.40 -11.50 12.68
N ILE A 184 -15.34 -12.21 12.08
CA ILE A 184 -16.76 -11.82 12.12
C ILE A 184 -17.33 -11.95 13.54
N SER A 185 -16.92 -12.95 14.31
CA SER A 185 -17.32 -13.07 15.71
C SER A 185 -16.89 -11.86 16.54
N GLU A 186 -15.70 -11.33 16.30
CA GLU A 186 -15.21 -10.11 16.95
C GLU A 186 -16.04 -8.88 16.59
N HIS A 187 -16.35 -8.69 15.31
CA HIS A 187 -17.27 -7.62 14.87
C HIS A 187 -18.65 -7.72 15.53
N ARG A 188 -19.22 -8.93 15.59
CA ARG A 188 -20.49 -9.13 16.31
C ARG A 188 -20.38 -8.88 17.81
N SER A 189 -19.24 -9.23 18.41
CA SER A 189 -18.99 -8.98 19.82
C SER A 189 -18.89 -7.49 20.13
N THR A 190 -18.20 -6.71 19.29
CA THR A 190 -18.05 -5.26 19.49
C THR A 190 -19.40 -4.54 19.36
N ILE A 191 -20.26 -4.93 18.42
CA ILE A 191 -21.64 -4.41 18.34
C ILE A 191 -22.44 -4.79 19.60
N ARG A 192 -22.36 -6.05 20.05
CA ARG A 192 -23.06 -6.50 21.27
C ARG A 192 -22.64 -5.73 22.50
N CYS A 193 -21.34 -5.49 22.65
CA CYS A 193 -20.78 -4.71 23.75
C CYS A 193 -20.92 -3.20 23.56
N LYS A 194 -21.57 -2.73 22.47
CA LYS A 194 -21.76 -1.31 22.13
C LYS A 194 -20.44 -0.52 22.15
N ASN A 195 -19.35 -1.14 21.68
CA ASN A 195 -18.04 -0.52 21.72
C ASN A 195 -17.88 0.49 20.58
N LEU A 196 -18.00 1.78 20.91
CA LEU A 196 -17.96 2.90 19.97
C LEU A 196 -16.58 3.13 19.35
N THR A 197 -15.51 2.50 19.85
CA THR A 197 -14.18 2.62 19.21
C THR A 197 -14.11 1.90 17.87
N TYR A 198 -15.04 0.98 17.60
CA TYR A 198 -15.10 0.24 16.34
C TYR A 198 -16.14 0.87 15.41
N PRO A 199 -15.77 1.33 14.20
CA PRO A 199 -16.67 2.04 13.29
C PRO A 199 -17.95 1.27 12.93
N VAL A 200 -17.82 -0.03 12.70
CA VAL A 200 -18.97 -0.90 12.41
C VAL A 200 -19.92 -0.96 13.62
N ALA A 201 -19.39 -1.03 14.84
CA ALA A 201 -20.20 -1.07 16.05
C ALA A 201 -20.87 0.27 16.36
N ALA A 202 -20.13 1.38 16.24
CA ALA A 202 -20.67 2.73 16.35
C ALA A 202 -21.83 2.93 15.38
N HIS A 203 -21.62 2.61 14.10
CA HIS A 203 -22.65 2.74 13.07
C HIS A 203 -23.91 1.92 13.35
N PHE A 204 -23.77 0.65 13.77
CA PHE A 204 -24.93 -0.19 14.09
C PHE A 204 -25.73 0.36 15.27
N LEU A 205 -25.05 0.95 16.26
CA LEU A 205 -25.73 1.56 17.40
C LEU A 205 -26.46 2.84 16.99
N GLU A 206 -25.77 3.75 16.29
CA GLU A 206 -26.32 5.04 15.82
C GLU A 206 -27.52 4.86 14.89
N ALA A 207 -27.45 3.89 13.97
CA ALA A 207 -28.52 3.59 13.03
C ALA A 207 -29.61 2.68 13.62
N GLY A 208 -29.49 2.22 14.86
CA GLY A 208 -30.45 1.32 15.50
C GLY A 208 -30.56 -0.05 14.82
N HIS A 209 -29.50 -0.53 14.16
CA HIS A 209 -29.50 -1.81 13.45
C HIS A 209 -29.19 -2.99 14.38
N SER A 210 -29.86 -4.12 14.13
CA SER A 210 -29.63 -5.34 14.90
C SER A 210 -28.38 -6.10 14.46
N ILE A 211 -27.68 -6.73 15.39
CA ILE A 211 -26.53 -7.61 15.13
C ILE A 211 -26.90 -8.75 14.17
N SER A 212 -28.15 -9.24 14.24
CA SER A 212 -28.64 -10.32 13.37
C SER A 212 -28.74 -9.89 11.90
N SER A 213 -28.87 -8.59 11.64
CA SER A 213 -28.94 -8.03 10.30
C SER A 213 -27.57 -7.80 9.64
N LEU A 214 -26.47 -8.00 10.38
CA LEU A 214 -25.12 -7.95 9.82
C LEU A 214 -24.92 -9.09 8.81
N ARG A 215 -24.65 -8.71 7.56
CA ARG A 215 -24.27 -9.63 6.48
C ARG A 215 -22.80 -9.51 6.15
N TYR A 216 -22.19 -10.60 5.70
CA TYR A 216 -20.82 -10.59 5.22
C TYR A 216 -20.55 -11.65 4.15
N ILE A 217 -19.53 -11.40 3.34
CA ILE A 217 -18.97 -12.35 2.37
C ILE A 217 -17.44 -12.23 2.36
N GLY A 218 -16.73 -13.32 2.07
CA GLY A 218 -15.34 -13.24 1.63
C GLY A 218 -15.28 -12.84 0.17
N ILE A 219 -14.45 -11.86 -0.18
CA ILE A 219 -14.33 -11.33 -1.56
C ILE A 219 -13.01 -11.69 -2.22
N GLU A 220 -11.97 -11.99 -1.45
CA GLU A 220 -10.69 -12.45 -1.96
C GLU A 220 -9.96 -13.34 -0.93
N HIS A 221 -9.47 -14.48 -1.39
CA HIS A 221 -8.50 -15.28 -0.65
C HIS A 221 -7.08 -14.92 -1.12
N VAL A 222 -6.26 -14.45 -0.19
CA VAL A 222 -4.90 -13.99 -0.48
C VAL A 222 -3.92 -15.10 -0.18
N THR A 223 -3.28 -15.62 -1.23
CA THR A 223 -2.22 -16.61 -1.12
C THR A 223 -0.85 -15.96 -1.15
N LEU A 224 0.09 -16.53 -0.40
CA LEU A 224 1.49 -16.13 -0.53
C LEU A 224 2.03 -16.58 -1.89
N PRO A 225 2.89 -15.77 -2.52
CA PRO A 225 3.72 -16.24 -3.63
C PRO A 225 4.53 -17.48 -3.22
N ARG A 226 4.93 -18.30 -4.21
CA ARG A 226 5.73 -19.52 -3.98
C ARG A 226 7.00 -19.26 -3.15
N ARG A 227 7.62 -18.09 -3.31
CA ARG A 227 8.82 -17.66 -2.57
C ARG A 227 8.54 -17.11 -1.17
N GLY A 228 7.31 -17.23 -0.70
CA GLY A 228 6.84 -16.59 0.51
C GLY A 228 6.73 -15.09 0.35
N GLY A 229 6.97 -14.38 1.45
CA GLY A 229 6.77 -12.94 1.57
C GLY A 229 5.96 -12.61 2.82
N ASP A 230 5.76 -11.32 3.06
CA ASP A 230 4.95 -10.85 4.17
C ASP A 230 3.47 -10.89 3.79
N LEU A 231 2.75 -11.90 4.29
CA LEU A 231 1.32 -12.07 4.09
C LEU A 231 0.51 -10.90 4.64
N ASP A 232 0.97 -10.28 5.74
CA ASP A 232 0.26 -9.13 6.30
C ASP A 232 0.35 -7.92 5.39
N ASN A 233 1.55 -7.63 4.91
CA ASN A 233 1.78 -6.53 4.00
C ASN A 233 0.97 -6.73 2.71
N LEU A 234 0.86 -7.96 2.22
CA LEU A 234 0.00 -8.28 1.09
C LEU A 234 -1.49 -8.07 1.41
N LEU A 235 -1.97 -8.56 2.55
CA LEU A 235 -3.35 -8.34 2.99
C LEU A 235 -3.68 -6.84 3.14
N LEU A 236 -2.79 -6.06 3.75
CA LEU A 236 -2.96 -4.61 3.89
C LEU A 236 -3.03 -3.91 2.54
N LYS A 237 -2.18 -4.29 1.57
CA LYS A 237 -2.25 -3.78 0.20
C LYS A 237 -3.59 -4.11 -0.48
N ARG A 238 -4.07 -5.35 -0.32
CA ARG A 238 -5.33 -5.79 -0.93
C ARG A 238 -6.53 -5.11 -0.26
N GLU A 239 -6.55 -5.01 1.06
CA GLU A 239 -7.55 -4.28 1.84
C GLU A 239 -7.64 -2.82 1.38
N ALA A 240 -6.52 -2.10 1.36
CA ALA A 240 -6.43 -0.72 0.89
C ALA A 240 -6.97 -0.55 -0.55
N ALA A 241 -6.58 -1.45 -1.46
CA ALA A 241 -7.07 -1.42 -2.83
C ALA A 241 -8.59 -1.64 -2.91
N TRP A 242 -9.13 -2.56 -2.12
CA TRP A 242 -10.57 -2.81 -2.07
C TRP A 242 -11.36 -1.67 -1.45
N ILE A 243 -10.88 -1.08 -0.35
CA ILE A 243 -11.50 0.12 0.27
C ILE A 243 -11.56 1.25 -0.76
N PHE A 244 -10.45 1.52 -1.44
CA PHE A 244 -10.37 2.58 -2.45
C PHE A 244 -11.27 2.31 -3.66
N ASN A 245 -11.30 1.07 -4.16
CA ASN A 245 -12.07 0.70 -5.35
C ASN A 245 -13.56 0.67 -5.06
N LEU A 246 -13.99 0.10 -3.93
CA LEU A 246 -15.40 -0.04 -3.56
C LEU A 246 -15.98 1.22 -2.93
N LYS A 247 -15.15 2.23 -2.65
CA LYS A 247 -15.52 3.52 -2.05
C LYS A 247 -16.23 3.33 -0.70
N THR A 248 -15.64 2.51 0.16
CA THR A 248 -16.21 2.18 1.48
C THR A 248 -15.79 3.13 2.59
N LEU A 249 -15.11 4.24 2.26
CA LEU A 249 -14.80 5.29 3.23
C LEU A 249 -16.05 6.08 3.64
N ALA A 250 -16.09 6.49 4.91
CA ALA A 250 -17.07 7.43 5.41
C ALA A 250 -17.04 8.74 4.58
N PRO A 251 -18.20 9.36 4.29
CA PRO A 251 -19.54 9.02 4.79
C PRO A 251 -20.28 7.93 4.00
N PHE A 252 -19.76 7.51 2.83
CA PHE A 252 -20.43 6.63 1.88
C PHE A 252 -20.34 5.14 2.24
N GLY A 253 -19.33 4.75 3.03
CA GLY A 253 -19.22 3.43 3.65
C GLY A 253 -18.90 3.52 5.14
N LEU A 254 -18.33 2.45 5.68
CA LEU A 254 -18.09 2.26 7.12
C LEU A 254 -16.61 2.31 7.51
N ASN A 255 -15.69 2.22 6.54
CA ASN A 255 -14.26 2.40 6.81
C ASN A 255 -13.99 3.88 7.14
N ILE A 256 -13.26 4.16 8.21
CA ILE A 256 -12.88 5.53 8.58
C ILE A 256 -11.62 5.96 7.83
N ASP A 257 -10.63 5.07 7.80
CA ASP A 257 -9.36 5.25 7.11
C ASP A 257 -8.87 3.90 6.56
N PHE A 258 -7.70 3.92 5.93
CA PHE A 258 -6.98 2.73 5.51
C PHE A 258 -5.48 3.00 5.40
N ASP A 259 -4.66 1.97 5.59
CA ASP A 259 -3.20 2.13 5.63
C ASP A 259 -2.58 2.13 4.22
N LEU A 260 -1.86 3.21 3.91
CA LEU A 260 -1.08 3.36 2.68
C LEU A 260 0.41 3.08 2.86
N LYS A 261 0.90 2.91 4.10
CA LYS A 261 2.30 2.52 4.39
C LYS A 261 2.76 1.29 3.62
N PRO A 262 1.93 0.26 3.37
CA PRO A 262 2.40 -0.89 2.59
C PRO A 262 2.90 -0.55 1.18
N PHE A 263 2.47 0.58 0.59
CA PHE A 263 2.84 0.99 -0.76
C PHE A 263 4.11 1.84 -0.83
N LEU A 264 4.62 2.32 0.30
CA LEU A 264 5.82 3.14 0.43
C LEU A 264 7.05 2.25 0.61
#